data_AF-A0AAJ6BCX6-F1
#
_entry.id   AF-A0AAJ6BCX6-F1
#
_cell.length_a   1.000
_cell.length_b   1.000
_cell.length_c   1.000
_cell.angle_alpha   90.00
_cell.angle_beta   90.00
_cell.angle_gamma   90.00
#
_symmetry.space_group_name_H-M   'P 1'
#
loop_
_entity.id
_entity.type
_entity.pdbx_description
1 polymer ?
#
loop_
_entity_poly.entity_id
_entity_poly.type
_entity_poly.pdbx_seq_one_letter_code
_entity_poly.pdbx_strand_id
1 'polypeptide(L)' 'MGGMSDVRLQLMAKELDAGQQTKVFNAPAGLGRWGLMLHRWHTRRALLQLSNDELRDVGLSWEQARTEGRKPFWKD' A
#
# COMPACT_ATOMS: atom_id res chain seq x y z
N MET A 1 -24.39 23.91 -21.11
CA MET A 1 -24.63 23.04 -19.95
C MET A 1 -23.38 22.16 -19.74
N GLY A 2 -22.88 22.04 -18.50
CA GLY A 2 -22.00 20.93 -18.10
C GLY A 2 -20.53 21.24 -17.74
N GLY A 3 -20.20 22.40 -17.17
CA GLY A 3 -18.80 22.79 -16.85
C GLY A 3 -18.39 22.68 -15.38
N MET A 4 -19.08 21.88 -14.56
CA MET A 4 -18.82 21.81 -13.10
C MET A 4 -18.43 20.41 -12.59
N SER A 5 -18.47 19.38 -13.43
CA SER A 5 -18.23 17.99 -13.02
C SER A 5 -16.75 17.63 -12.96
N ASP A 6 -15.90 18.29 -13.74
CA ASP A 6 -14.47 17.93 -13.86
C ASP A 6 -13.65 18.36 -12.63
N VAL A 7 -13.95 19.53 -12.07
CA VAL A 7 -13.23 20.06 -10.90
C VAL A 7 -13.50 19.25 -9.64
N ARG A 8 -14.74 18.74 -9.48
CA ARG A 8 -15.12 17.94 -8.32
C ARG A 8 -14.52 16.54 -8.36
N LEU A 9 -14.37 15.96 -9.55
CA LEU A 9 -13.65 14.69 -9.75
C LEU A 9 -12.15 14.85 -9.49
N GLN A 10 -11.53 15.94 -9.93
CA GLN A 10 -10.13 16.23 -9.64
C GLN A 10 -9.89 16.47 -8.14
N LEU A 11 -10.81 17.14 -7.44
CA LEU A 11 -10.69 17.35 -6.00
C LEU A 11 -10.83 16.03 -5.21
N MET A 12 -11.81 15.18 -5.57
CA MET A 12 -11.95 13.84 -4.97
C MET A 12 -10.76 12.93 -5.26
N ALA A 13 -10.20 12.97 -6.47
CA ALA A 13 -8.98 12.23 -6.80
C ALA A 13 -7.77 12.69 -5.96
N LYS A 14 -7.69 13.99 -5.66
CA LYS A 14 -6.64 14.58 -4.82
C LYS A 14 -6.80 14.23 -3.34
N GLU A 15 -8.03 14.11 -2.85
CA GLU A 15 -8.31 13.67 -1.47
C GLU A 15 -8.10 12.16 -1.29
N LEU A 16 -8.34 11.36 -2.32
CA LEU A 16 -7.97 9.93 -2.37
C LEU A 16 -6.45 9.73 -2.38
N ASP A 17 -5.70 10.58 -3.09
CA ASP A 17 -4.23 10.57 -3.10
C ASP A 17 -3.64 10.99 -1.73
N ALA A 18 -4.27 11.96 -1.05
CA ALA A 18 -3.84 12.42 0.26
C ALA A 18 -4.06 11.39 1.39
N GLY A 19 -5.11 10.56 1.31
CA GLY A 19 -5.37 9.47 2.25
C GLY A 19 -4.51 8.21 2.00
N GLN A 20 -3.93 8.11 0.81
CA GLN A 20 -3.15 6.97 0.34
C GLN A 20 -1.71 7.36 0.02
N GLN A 21 -1.20 8.41 0.67
CA GLN A 21 0.24 8.55 0.87
C GLN A 21 0.66 7.32 1.65
N THR A 22 1.08 6.28 0.94
CA THR A 22 1.84 5.16 1.45
C THR A 22 2.93 5.81 2.29
N LYS A 23 2.74 5.83 3.62
CA LYS A 23 3.81 6.15 4.56
C LYS A 23 4.89 5.17 4.20
N VAL A 24 5.84 5.64 3.40
CA VAL A 24 6.99 4.84 2.99
C VAL A 24 7.76 4.71 4.29
N PHE A 25 7.48 3.65 5.04
CA PHE A 25 8.28 3.30 6.20
C PHE A 25 9.68 3.19 5.66
N ASN A 26 10.55 4.10 6.12
CA ASN A 26 11.91 4.24 5.62
C ASN A 26 12.51 2.85 5.44
N ALA A 27 12.86 2.54 4.18
CA ALA A 27 13.53 1.30 3.85
C ALA A 27 14.70 1.10 4.82
N PRO A 28 14.93 -0.13 5.34
CA PRO A 28 15.93 -0.34 6.37
C PRO A 28 17.28 0.23 5.90
N ALA A 29 17.81 1.19 6.66
CA ALA A 29 19.03 1.88 6.32
C ALA A 29 20.19 0.86 6.25
N GLY A 30 20.93 0.87 5.14
CA GLY A 30 22.07 -0.04 4.93
C GLY A 30 21.76 -1.31 4.12
N LEU A 31 20.52 -1.52 3.66
CA LEU A 31 20.23 -2.59 2.70
C LEU A 31 20.54 -2.13 1.26
N GLY A 32 21.39 -2.90 0.56
CA GLY A 32 21.55 -2.75 -0.89
C GLY A 32 20.26 -3.08 -1.64
N ARG A 33 20.22 -2.81 -2.96
CA ARG A 33 19.01 -3.00 -3.80
C ARG A 33 18.37 -4.39 -3.67
N TRP A 34 19.19 -5.43 -3.55
CA TRP A 34 18.75 -6.80 -3.31
C TRP A 34 18.17 -7.02 -1.91
N GLY A 35 18.77 -6.42 -0.88
CA GLY A 35 18.27 -6.48 0.49
C GLY A 35 16.89 -5.82 0.62
N LEU A 36 16.68 -4.70 -0.05
CA LEU A 36 15.37 -4.05 -0.13
C LEU A 36 14.35 -4.95 -0.83
N MET A 37 14.76 -5.60 -1.92
CA MET A 37 13.89 -6.49 -2.69
C MET A 37 13.45 -7.72 -1.87
N LEU A 38 14.39 -8.34 -1.14
CA LEU A 38 14.12 -9.44 -0.22
C LEU A 38 13.22 -8.98 0.95
N HIS A 39 13.48 -7.80 1.51
CA HIS A 39 12.67 -7.23 2.58
C HIS A 39 11.22 -7.03 2.12
N ARG A 40 11.00 -6.42 0.95
CA ARG A 40 9.66 -6.22 0.36
C ARG A 40 8.95 -7.54 0.08
N TRP A 41 9.69 -8.55 -0.38
CA TRP A 41 9.12 -9.88 -0.59
C TRP A 41 8.68 -10.52 0.73
N HIS A 42 9.51 -10.42 1.78
CA HIS A 42 9.21 -10.99 3.09
C HIS A 42 8.00 -10.32 3.74
N THR A 43 7.94 -9.00 3.75
CA THR A 43 6.81 -8.25 4.34
C THR A 43 5.49 -8.51 3.61
N ARG A 44 5.51 -8.61 2.28
CA ARG A 44 4.31 -8.99 1.50
C ARG A 44 3.83 -10.41 1.77
N ARG A 45 4.76 -11.37 1.93
CA ARG A 45 4.40 -12.73 2.34
C ARG A 45 3.86 -12.78 3.77
N ALA A 46 4.35 -11.93 4.66
CA ALA A 46 3.82 -11.84 6.02
C ALA A 46 2.36 -11.39 6.00
N LEU A 47 2.00 -10.39 5.19
CA LEU A 47 0.60 -9.94 5.04
C LEU A 47 -0.36 -11.07 4.60
N LEU A 48 0.12 -12.02 3.78
CA LEU A 48 -0.69 -13.17 3.35
C LEU A 48 -0.80 -14.29 4.41
N GLN A 49 0.07 -14.28 5.41
CA GLN A 49 0.12 -15.29 6.47
C GLN A 49 -0.61 -14.84 7.75
N LEU A 50 -0.86 -13.53 7.91
CA LEU A 50 -1.59 -13.00 9.06
C LEU A 50 -3.07 -13.40 9.04
N SER A 51 -3.60 -13.68 10.22
CA SER A 51 -5.03 -13.88 10.46
C SER A 51 -5.82 -12.58 10.27
N ASN A 52 -7.12 -12.69 10.04
CA ASN A 52 -8.02 -11.53 9.97
C ASN A 52 -7.98 -10.65 11.23
N ASP A 53 -7.84 -11.27 12.41
CA ASP A 53 -7.74 -10.54 13.68
C ASP A 53 -6.42 -9.75 13.77
N GLU A 54 -5.30 -10.36 13.40
CA GLU A 54 -3.98 -9.70 13.39
C GLU A 54 -3.92 -8.57 12.36
N LEU A 55 -4.55 -8.74 11.19
CA LEU A 55 -4.69 -7.67 10.21
C LEU A 55 -5.50 -6.50 10.78
N ARG A 56 -6.55 -6.80 11.56
CA ARG A 56 -7.39 -5.79 12.19
C ARG A 56 -6.66 -5.00 13.27
N ASP A 57 -5.76 -5.66 14.02
CA ASP A 57 -4.88 -5.00 15.00
C ASP A 57 -3.91 -4.01 14.33
N VAL A 58 -3.47 -4.30 13.12
CA VAL A 58 -2.63 -3.40 12.29
C VAL A 58 -3.47 -2.35 11.54
N GLY A 59 -4.81 -2.44 11.62
CA GLY A 59 -5.73 -1.55 10.92
C GLY A 59 -5.87 -1.82 9.41
N LEU A 60 -5.49 -3.02 8.96
CA LEU A 60 -5.62 -3.46 7.57
C LEU A 60 -6.84 -4.37 7.38
N SER A 61 -7.51 -4.24 6.24
CA SER A 61 -8.52 -5.21 5.84
C SER A 61 -7.88 -6.42 5.13
N TRP A 62 -8.57 -7.55 5.15
CA TRP A 62 -8.12 -8.76 4.43
C TRP A 62 -7.95 -8.52 2.92
N GLU A 63 -8.84 -7.73 2.32
CA GLU A 63 -8.76 -7.38 0.90
C GLU A 63 -7.53 -6.51 0.61
N GLN A 64 -7.19 -5.56 1.50
CA GLN A 64 -5.96 -4.76 1.38
C GLN A 64 -4.71 -5.63 1.51
N ALA A 65 -4.68 -6.52 2.51
CA ALA A 65 -3.57 -7.46 2.72
C ALA A 65 -3.35 -8.39 1.51
N ARG A 66 -4.43 -8.90 0.92
CA ARG A 66 -4.37 -9.75 -0.27
C ARG A 66 -3.97 -8.99 -1.52
N THR A 67 -4.42 -7.75 -1.67
CA THR A 67 -4.03 -6.88 -2.79
C THR A 67 -2.54 -6.56 -2.72
N GLU A 68 -2.05 -6.13 -1.56
CA GLU A 68 -0.61 -5.85 -1.35
C GLU A 68 0.25 -7.11 -1.42
N GLY A 69 -0.19 -8.22 -0.82
CA GLY A 69 0.54 -9.48 -0.81
C GLY A 69 0.68 -10.13 -2.19
N ARG A 70 -0.27 -9.88 -3.11
CA ARG A 70 -0.22 -10.37 -4.50
C ARG A 70 0.57 -9.45 -5.44
N LYS A 71 0.96 -8.24 -5.01
CA LYS A 71 1.78 -7.36 -5.85
C LYS A 71 3.16 -7.98 -6.07
N PRO A 72 3.66 -7.98 -7.32
CA PRO A 72 5.01 -8.47 -7.59
C PRO A 72 6.03 -7.64 -6.82
N PHE A 73 6.98 -8.31 -6.18
CA PHE A 73 7.89 -7.71 -5.19
C PHE A 73 8.73 -6.52 -5.70
N TRP A 74 8.88 -6.39 -7.03
CA TRP A 74 9.62 -5.31 -7.70
C TRP A 74 8.78 -4.05 -8.00
N LYS A 75 7.48 -4.06 -7.69
CA LYS A 75 6.56 -2.96 -7.99
C LYS A 75 6.09 -2.30 -6.70
N ASP A 76 6.13 -0.98 -6.61
CA ASP A 76 5.44 -0.15 -5.60
C ASP A 76 3.92 -0.12 -5.84
#